data_AF-A0A7D9I965-F1
#
_entry.id   AF-A0A7D9I965-F1
#
_cell.length_a   1.000
_cell.length_b   1.000
_cell.length_c   1.000
_cell.angle_alpha   90.00
_cell.angle_beta   90.00
_cell.angle_gamma   90.00
#
_symmetry.space_group_name_H-M   'P 1'
#
loop_
_entity.id
_entity.type
_entity.pdbx_description
1 polymer ?
#
loop_
_entity_poly.entity_id
_entity_poly.type
_entity_poly.pdbx_seq_one_letter_code
_entity_poly.pdbx_strand_id
1 'polypeptide(L)'
;MEVNLKKTQVMIFEKTNSKKAKPIFNLGKKDITVGKEYCYLGIKMNNNGNFTPALKQLSEKALHALYSMRRRLNIHQLNPKSAIKIFDRIISPILLYNSEVWGAYVKNDFNNWDKLPIEKVHLRFCKLYLGVGKKASNIASRGEPEKFPLIINIFKRLFKYITHLNSLSETAIAKQAFLISKNLFTKQNTSYYGKAMDILKAFNLNAEITDLESITTELIQPITKRLN
;
A
#
# COMPACT_ATOMS: atom_id res chain seq x y z
N MET A 1 -1.43 -29.61 21.13
CA MET A 1 -2.07 -28.80 20.06
C MET A 1 -1.86 -29.53 18.73
N GLU A 2 -2.93 -29.82 18.00
CA GLU A 2 -2.86 -30.49 16.68
C GLU A 2 -2.93 -29.43 15.56
N VAL A 3 -1.95 -29.45 14.64
CA VAL A 3 -1.84 -28.45 13.57
C VAL A 3 -2.60 -28.92 12.33
N ASN A 4 -3.46 -28.06 11.77
CA ASN A 4 -4.20 -28.37 10.55
C ASN A 4 -3.34 -28.18 9.29
N LEU A 5 -2.74 -29.28 8.84
CA LEU A 5 -1.85 -29.31 7.68
C LEU A 5 -2.49 -28.91 6.35
N LYS A 6 -3.83 -28.96 6.21
CA LYS A 6 -4.51 -28.46 5.01
C LYS A 6 -4.47 -26.93 4.92
N LYS A 7 -4.38 -26.25 6.06
CA LYS A 7 -4.29 -24.78 6.14
C LYS A 7 -2.85 -24.29 6.29
N THR A 8 -1.92 -25.17 6.65
CA THR A 8 -0.50 -24.86 6.83
C THR A 8 0.25 -25.01 5.52
N GLN A 9 0.97 -23.97 5.12
CA GLN A 9 1.85 -23.98 3.95
C GLN A 9 3.16 -23.30 4.30
N VAL A 10 4.25 -23.76 3.70
CA VAL A 10 5.56 -23.10 3.79
C VAL A 10 5.72 -22.18 2.59
N MET A 11 6.16 -20.95 2.82
CA MET A 11 6.57 -20.03 1.75
C MET A 11 8.05 -19.76 1.89
N ILE A 12 8.80 -19.99 0.81
CA ILE A 12 10.22 -19.65 0.71
C ILE A 12 10.35 -18.35 -0.06
N PHE A 13 10.95 -17.32 0.54
CA PHE A 13 11.23 -16.07 -0.17
C PHE A 13 12.46 -16.21 -1.07
N GLU A 14 12.30 -15.94 -2.36
CA GLU A 14 13.36 -16.02 -3.37
C GLU A 14 13.16 -14.92 -4.43
N LYS A 15 14.22 -14.22 -4.83
CA LYS A 15 14.11 -13.11 -5.80
C LYS A 15 13.71 -13.60 -7.19
N THR A 16 14.23 -14.77 -7.57
CA THR A 16 13.89 -15.48 -8.80
C THR A 16 13.45 -16.89 -8.41
N ASN A 17 12.40 -17.40 -9.04
CA ASN A 17 11.98 -18.79 -8.85
C ASN A 17 13.14 -19.69 -9.28
N SER A 18 13.86 -20.23 -8.31
CA SER A 18 14.97 -21.13 -8.57
C SER A 18 14.42 -22.42 -9.19
N LYS A 19 15.09 -22.92 -10.24
CA LYS A 19 14.82 -24.26 -10.77
C LYS A 19 15.35 -25.38 -9.86
N LYS A 20 16.06 -25.04 -8.77
CA LYS A 20 16.57 -26.00 -7.81
C LYS A 20 15.41 -26.69 -7.08
N ALA A 21 15.61 -27.96 -6.75
CA ALA A 21 14.68 -28.69 -5.90
C ALA A 21 14.45 -27.91 -4.60
N LYS A 22 13.17 -27.68 -4.26
CA LYS A 22 12.83 -27.00 -3.01
C LYS A 22 13.04 -27.97 -1.84
N PRO A 23 13.54 -27.50 -0.69
CA PRO A 23 13.66 -28.35 0.48
C PRO A 23 12.29 -28.88 0.90
N ILE A 24 12.28 -30.11 1.41
CA ILE A 24 11.10 -30.77 1.95
C ILE A 24 10.96 -30.34 3.40
N PHE A 25 9.76 -29.89 3.80
CA PHE A 25 9.46 -29.44 5.16
C PHE A 25 8.48 -30.40 5.82
N ASN A 26 8.86 -30.92 6.98
CA ASN A 26 8.08 -31.92 7.69
C ASN A 26 7.66 -31.38 9.05
N LEU A 27 6.40 -31.60 9.42
CA LEU A 27 5.90 -31.37 10.77
C LEU A 27 5.50 -32.72 11.38
N GLY A 28 6.39 -33.27 12.21
CA GLY A 28 6.29 -34.65 12.66
C GLY A 28 6.53 -35.62 11.50
N LYS A 29 5.54 -36.47 11.19
CA LYS A 29 5.61 -37.48 10.11
C LYS A 29 4.90 -37.05 8.82
N LYS A 30 4.45 -35.79 8.72
CA LYS A 30 3.65 -35.32 7.59
C LYS A 30 4.35 -34.16 6.89
N ASP A 31 4.37 -34.21 5.57
CA ASP A 31 5.01 -33.21 4.72
C ASP A 31 4.09 -31.99 4.54
N ILE A 32 4.68 -30.79 4.55
CA ILE A 32 3.99 -29.53 4.34
C ILE A 32 4.21 -29.04 2.90
N THR A 33 3.13 -28.62 2.26
CA THR A 33 3.19 -28.06 0.89
C THR A 33 3.92 -26.72 0.86
N VAL A 34 4.82 -26.55 -0.12
CA VAL A 34 5.49 -25.28 -0.38
C VAL A 34 4.66 -24.46 -1.37
N GLY A 35 4.09 -23.35 -0.89
CA GLY A 35 3.27 -22.42 -1.68
C GLY A 35 4.07 -21.25 -2.26
N LYS A 36 3.59 -20.69 -3.37
CA LYS A 36 4.12 -19.44 -3.95
C LYS A 36 3.44 -18.19 -3.39
N GLU A 37 2.15 -18.30 -3.06
CA GLU A 37 1.36 -17.20 -2.51
C GLU A 37 0.70 -17.65 -1.21
N TYR A 38 0.53 -16.72 -0.28
CA TYR A 38 -0.14 -16.96 1.00
C TYR A 38 -0.87 -15.70 1.45
N CYS A 39 -2.05 -15.86 2.04
CA CYS A 39 -2.84 -14.76 2.55
C CYS A 39 -2.65 -14.64 4.06
N TYR A 40 -1.94 -13.60 4.50
CA TYR A 40 -1.75 -13.31 5.92
C TYR A 40 -2.48 -12.03 6.27
N LEU A 41 -3.38 -12.10 7.27
CA LEU A 41 -4.24 -10.99 7.70
C LEU A 41 -4.92 -10.27 6.53
N GLY A 42 -5.40 -11.03 5.53
CA GLY A 42 -6.11 -10.45 4.38
C GLY A 42 -5.24 -9.80 3.29
N ILE A 43 -3.91 -9.81 3.44
CA ILE A 43 -2.95 -9.42 2.38
C ILE A 43 -2.32 -10.65 1.76
N LYS A 44 -2.38 -10.72 0.42
CA LYS A 44 -1.70 -11.75 -0.36
C LYS A 44 -0.22 -11.41 -0.52
N MET A 45 0.63 -12.21 0.09
CA MET A 45 2.08 -12.17 -0.09
C MET A 45 2.49 -13.18 -1.16
N ASN A 46 3.53 -12.84 -1.91
CA ASN A 46 4.13 -13.70 -2.91
C ASN A 46 5.59 -13.99 -2.53
N ASN A 47 6.10 -15.15 -2.91
CA ASN A 47 7.47 -15.59 -2.61
C ASN A 47 8.55 -14.62 -3.11
N ASN A 48 8.28 -13.90 -4.20
CA ASN A 48 9.21 -12.91 -4.74
C ASN A 48 9.14 -11.53 -4.02
N GLY A 49 8.32 -11.38 -2.98
CA GLY A 49 8.14 -10.10 -2.27
C GLY A 49 7.38 -9.02 -3.04
N ASN A 50 6.77 -9.35 -4.19
CA ASN A 50 5.98 -8.41 -4.98
C ASN A 50 4.56 -8.27 -4.43
N PHE A 51 4.13 -7.03 -4.14
CA PHE A 51 2.79 -6.69 -3.65
C PHE A 51 1.77 -6.40 -4.76
N THR A 52 2.12 -6.53 -6.04
CA THR A 52 1.16 -6.34 -7.16
C THR A 52 -0.11 -7.19 -7.01
N PRO A 53 -0.05 -8.48 -6.64
CA PRO A 53 -1.25 -9.28 -6.39
C PRO A 53 -2.09 -8.75 -5.23
N ALA A 54 -1.47 -8.28 -4.15
CA ALA A 54 -2.17 -7.67 -3.02
C ALA A 54 -2.92 -6.40 -3.46
N LEU A 55 -2.25 -5.49 -4.18
CA LEU A 55 -2.85 -4.26 -4.69
C LEU A 55 -4.04 -4.55 -5.61
N LYS A 56 -3.94 -5.58 -6.46
CA LYS A 56 -5.05 -6.03 -7.31
C LYS A 56 -6.23 -6.50 -6.47
N GLN A 57 -5.99 -7.35 -5.47
CA GLN A 57 -7.03 -7.87 -4.57
C GLN A 57 -7.73 -6.75 -3.77
N LEU A 58 -6.96 -5.79 -3.22
CA LEU A 58 -7.52 -4.63 -2.52
C LEU A 58 -8.36 -3.77 -3.46
N SER A 59 -7.88 -3.55 -4.69
CA SER A 59 -8.60 -2.77 -5.71
C SER A 59 -9.90 -3.46 -6.14
N GLU A 60 -9.91 -4.77 -6.31
CA GLU A 60 -11.11 -5.55 -6.63
C GLU A 60 -12.14 -5.44 -5.50
N LYS A 61 -11.73 -5.64 -4.25
CA LYS A 61 -12.61 -5.49 -3.07
C LYS A 61 -13.21 -4.07 -3.00
N ALA A 62 -12.39 -3.05 -3.22
CA ALA A 62 -12.83 -1.66 -3.23
C ALA A 62 -13.79 -1.36 -4.39
N LEU A 63 -13.56 -1.92 -5.59
CA LEU A 63 -14.47 -1.80 -6.72
C LEU A 63 -15.81 -2.49 -6.43
N HIS A 64 -15.81 -3.67 -5.82
CA HIS A 64 -17.04 -4.33 -5.40
C HIS A 64 -17.84 -3.47 -4.42
N ALA A 65 -17.18 -2.88 -3.42
CA ALA A 65 -17.81 -1.94 -2.49
C ALA A 65 -18.36 -0.70 -3.23
N LEU A 66 -17.57 -0.11 -4.13
CA LEU A 66 -17.96 1.06 -4.94
C LEU A 66 -19.21 0.79 -5.78
N TYR A 67 -19.26 -0.34 -6.49
CA TYR A 67 -20.41 -0.69 -7.33
C TYR A 67 -21.62 -1.11 -6.52
N SER A 68 -21.43 -1.79 -5.38
CA SER A 68 -22.52 -2.09 -4.47
C SER A 68 -23.17 -0.82 -3.93
N MET A 69 -22.35 0.17 -3.55
CA MET A 69 -22.77 1.49 -3.11
C MET A 69 -23.51 2.26 -4.21
N ARG A 70 -22.96 2.29 -5.43
CA ARG A 70 -23.57 2.95 -6.59
C ARG A 70 -25.00 2.45 -6.87
N ARG A 71 -25.29 1.17 -6.63
CA ARG A 71 -26.64 0.62 -6.85
C ARG A 71 -27.66 1.12 -5.84
N ARG A 72 -27.23 1.58 -4.67
CA ARG A 72 -28.11 2.00 -3.56
C ARG A 72 -28.16 3.51 -3.40
N LEU A 73 -27.15 4.22 -3.89
CA LEU A 73 -26.98 5.65 -3.73
C LEU A 73 -26.74 6.30 -5.09
N ASN A 74 -27.49 7.36 -5.38
CA ASN A 74 -27.18 8.23 -6.51
C ASN A 74 -26.05 9.18 -6.13
N ILE A 75 -24.81 8.71 -6.28
CA ILE A 75 -23.59 9.42 -5.85
C ILE A 75 -23.47 10.80 -6.52
N HIS A 76 -23.99 10.96 -7.74
CA HIS A 76 -23.94 12.22 -8.49
C HIS A 76 -24.79 13.33 -7.87
N GLN A 77 -25.88 12.98 -7.19
CA GLN A 77 -26.77 13.95 -6.53
C GLN A 77 -26.29 14.34 -5.12
N LEU A 78 -25.19 13.75 -4.64
CA LEU A 78 -24.66 14.05 -3.33
C LEU A 78 -23.91 15.38 -3.36
N ASN A 79 -24.01 16.14 -2.27
CA ASN A 79 -23.11 17.26 -2.08
C ASN A 79 -21.64 16.76 -2.01
N PRO A 80 -20.66 17.57 -2.44
CA PRO A 80 -19.25 17.14 -2.51
C PRO A 80 -18.73 16.58 -1.18
N LYS A 81 -19.03 17.28 -0.07
CA LYS A 81 -18.62 16.88 1.28
C LYS A 81 -19.11 15.47 1.66
N SER A 82 -20.34 15.12 1.33
CA SER A 82 -20.91 13.80 1.64
C SER A 82 -20.33 12.72 0.76
N ALA A 83 -20.16 12.98 -0.55
CA ALA A 83 -19.53 12.05 -1.47
C ALA A 83 -18.10 11.72 -1.02
N ILE A 84 -17.32 12.74 -0.68
CA ILE A 84 -15.97 12.62 -0.12
C ILE A 84 -15.98 11.79 1.17
N LYS A 85 -16.87 12.12 2.12
CA LYS A 85 -16.98 11.40 3.41
C LYS A 85 -17.32 9.93 3.22
N ILE A 86 -18.16 9.61 2.24
CA ILE A 86 -18.49 8.23 1.88
C ILE A 86 -17.26 7.52 1.32
N PHE A 87 -16.53 8.14 0.40
CA PHE A 87 -15.29 7.59 -0.13
C PHE A 87 -14.28 7.30 0.97
N ASP A 88 -14.04 8.27 1.86
CA ASP A 88 -13.07 8.16 2.94
C ASP A 88 -13.42 7.11 3.98
N ARG A 89 -14.72 6.85 4.20
CA ARG A 89 -15.18 5.88 5.20
C ARG A 89 -15.37 4.48 4.65
N ILE A 90 -15.65 4.32 3.37
CA ILE A 90 -15.99 3.01 2.77
C ILE A 90 -14.87 2.52 1.87
N ILE A 91 -14.37 3.35 0.96
CA ILE A 91 -13.47 2.93 -0.12
C ILE A 91 -12.01 3.08 0.29
N SER A 92 -11.63 4.25 0.82
CA SER A 92 -10.25 4.53 1.27
C SER A 92 -9.72 3.49 2.27
N PRO A 93 -10.47 3.01 3.28
CA PRO A 93 -9.96 2.02 4.23
C PRO A 93 -9.61 0.68 3.58
N ILE A 94 -10.37 0.27 2.56
CA ILE A 94 -10.11 -0.96 1.79
C ILE A 94 -8.83 -0.78 0.96
N LEU A 95 -8.70 0.36 0.27
CA LEU A 95 -7.55 0.63 -0.60
C LEU A 95 -6.25 0.83 0.17
N LEU A 96 -6.31 1.46 1.35
CA LEU A 96 -5.15 1.81 2.19
C LEU A 96 -4.83 0.74 3.25
N TYR A 97 -5.48 -0.43 3.19
CA TYR A 97 -5.25 -1.49 4.15
C TYR A 97 -3.80 -2.01 4.06
N ASN A 98 -3.06 -2.00 5.18
CA ASN A 98 -1.65 -2.35 5.30
C ASN A 98 -0.69 -1.55 4.39
N SER A 99 -1.09 -0.32 4.00
CA SER A 99 -0.28 0.58 3.16
C SER A 99 1.08 0.93 3.74
N GLU A 100 1.22 0.86 5.05
CA GLU A 100 2.48 1.00 5.76
C GLU A 100 3.49 -0.10 5.42
N VAL A 101 3.04 -1.30 5.04
CA VAL A 101 3.93 -2.41 4.66
C VAL A 101 4.22 -2.38 3.16
N TRP A 102 3.18 -2.44 2.32
CA TRP A 102 3.36 -2.54 0.88
C TRP A 102 3.70 -1.20 0.23
N GLY A 103 3.39 -0.08 0.88
CA GLY A 103 3.61 1.28 0.36
C GLY A 103 5.07 1.59 0.08
N ALA A 104 5.98 1.04 0.88
CA ALA A 104 7.42 1.15 0.64
C ALA A 104 7.86 0.51 -0.68
N TYR A 105 7.12 -0.48 -1.18
CA TYR A 105 7.46 -1.24 -2.39
C TYR A 105 6.69 -0.78 -3.63
N VAL A 106 5.90 0.29 -3.52
CA VAL A 106 5.27 0.93 -4.66
C VAL A 106 6.33 1.63 -5.49
N LYS A 107 6.20 1.59 -6.82
CA LYS A 107 7.09 2.36 -7.70
C LYS A 107 6.83 3.86 -7.48
N ASN A 108 7.89 4.60 -7.14
CA ASN A 108 7.87 6.06 -6.99
C ASN A 108 7.83 6.77 -8.34
N ASP A 109 6.88 6.40 -9.19
CA ASP A 109 6.68 7.02 -10.49
C ASP A 109 5.58 8.08 -10.38
N PHE A 110 5.99 9.29 -10.00
CA PHE A 110 5.12 10.45 -9.90
C PHE A 110 4.57 10.95 -11.24
N ASN A 111 5.11 10.47 -12.36
CA ASN A 111 4.58 10.80 -13.68
C ASN A 111 3.48 9.81 -14.09
N ASN A 112 3.47 8.60 -13.50
CA ASN A 112 2.52 7.54 -13.85
C ASN A 112 1.79 6.93 -12.64
N TRP A 113 1.66 7.64 -11.53
CA TRP A 113 0.96 7.17 -10.33
C TRP A 113 -0.51 6.77 -10.60
N ASP A 114 -1.15 7.37 -11.60
CA ASP A 114 -2.47 6.97 -12.14
C ASP A 114 -2.53 5.50 -12.59
N LYS A 115 -1.38 4.87 -12.91
CA LYS A 115 -1.33 3.47 -13.31
C LYS A 115 -1.50 2.52 -12.12
N LEU A 116 -1.27 2.99 -10.90
CA LEU A 116 -1.39 2.19 -9.68
C LEU A 116 -2.84 1.70 -9.51
N PRO A 117 -3.08 0.41 -9.21
CA PRO A 117 -4.43 -0.14 -9.13
C PRO A 117 -5.37 0.64 -8.20
N ILE A 118 -4.89 1.06 -7.04
CA ILE A 118 -5.67 1.82 -6.06
C ILE A 118 -6.07 3.22 -6.59
N GLU A 119 -5.21 3.87 -7.37
CA GLU A 119 -5.47 5.20 -7.93
C GLU A 119 -6.50 5.13 -9.06
N LYS A 120 -6.52 4.02 -9.80
CA LYS A 120 -7.58 3.75 -10.77
C LYS A 120 -8.94 3.64 -10.10
N VAL A 121 -9.02 3.03 -8.91
CA VAL A 121 -10.29 2.96 -8.15
C VAL A 121 -10.70 4.34 -7.65
N HIS A 122 -9.75 5.12 -7.13
CA HIS A 122 -10.00 6.51 -6.73
C HIS A 122 -10.53 7.36 -7.89
N LEU A 123 -9.86 7.32 -9.05
CA LEU A 123 -10.34 8.00 -10.27
C LEU A 123 -11.70 7.50 -10.73
N ARG A 124 -11.98 6.21 -10.58
CA ARG A 124 -13.28 5.64 -10.92
C ARG A 124 -14.39 6.21 -10.04
N PHE A 125 -14.12 6.40 -8.75
CA PHE A 125 -15.04 7.06 -7.83
C PHE A 125 -15.25 8.53 -8.23
N CYS A 126 -14.18 9.29 -8.47
CA CYS A 126 -14.27 10.69 -8.87
C CYS A 126 -15.08 10.88 -10.16
N LYS A 127 -14.78 10.09 -11.20
CA LYS A 127 -15.51 10.14 -12.47
C LYS A 127 -16.97 9.74 -12.32
N LEU A 128 -17.24 8.75 -11.46
CA LEU A 128 -18.59 8.33 -11.14
C LEU A 128 -19.37 9.43 -10.43
N TYR A 129 -18.74 10.13 -9.48
CA TYR A 129 -19.33 11.25 -8.77
C TYR A 129 -19.69 12.40 -9.71
N LEU A 130 -18.79 12.77 -10.62
CA LEU A 130 -19.03 13.85 -11.58
C LEU A 130 -19.94 13.47 -12.75
N GLY A 131 -20.27 12.19 -12.91
CA GLY A 131 -21.06 11.71 -14.06
C GLY A 131 -20.29 11.73 -15.38
N VAL A 132 -18.96 11.85 -15.35
CA VAL A 132 -18.13 11.99 -16.56
C VAL A 132 -17.65 10.65 -17.10
N GLY A 133 -17.38 10.63 -18.42
CA GLY A 133 -16.89 9.44 -19.12
C GLY A 133 -15.46 9.03 -18.73
N LYS A 134 -15.07 7.80 -19.09
CA LYS A 134 -13.71 7.27 -18.81
C LYS A 134 -12.59 8.12 -19.43
N LYS A 135 -12.86 8.79 -20.56
CA LYS A 135 -11.91 9.64 -21.30
C LYS A 135 -11.73 11.04 -20.69
N ALA A 136 -12.54 11.42 -19.70
CA ALA A 136 -12.41 12.72 -19.05
C ALA A 136 -11.04 12.88 -18.38
N SER A 137 -10.55 14.12 -18.31
CA SER A 137 -9.25 14.45 -17.69
C SER A 137 -9.18 13.91 -16.26
N ASN A 138 -8.13 13.14 -15.96
CA ASN A 138 -7.92 12.55 -14.63
C ASN A 138 -7.65 13.63 -13.58
N ILE A 139 -6.90 14.67 -13.94
CA ILE A 139 -6.56 15.79 -13.06
C ILE A 139 -7.84 16.56 -12.70
N ALA A 140 -8.61 16.98 -13.70
CA ALA A 140 -9.87 17.69 -13.47
C ALA A 140 -10.87 16.84 -12.67
N SER A 141 -10.95 15.53 -12.96
CA SER A 141 -11.83 14.62 -12.23
C SER A 141 -11.52 14.56 -10.73
N ARG A 142 -10.25 14.69 -10.34
CA ARG A 142 -9.83 14.71 -8.92
C ARG A 142 -9.88 16.09 -8.28
N GLY A 143 -9.67 17.14 -9.07
CA GLY A 143 -9.69 18.53 -8.60
C GLY A 143 -11.07 18.95 -8.11
N GLU A 144 -12.13 18.54 -8.82
CA GLU A 144 -13.49 18.96 -8.50
C GLU A 144 -13.98 18.50 -7.10
N PRO A 145 -13.72 17.25 -6.64
CA PRO A 145 -14.01 16.85 -5.27
C PRO A 145 -12.92 17.30 -4.27
N GLU A 146 -11.99 18.16 -4.66
CA GLU A 146 -10.85 18.60 -3.84
C GLU A 146 -10.02 17.42 -3.27
N LYS A 147 -9.85 16.35 -4.07
CA LYS A 147 -9.15 15.14 -3.63
C LYS A 147 -7.76 15.04 -4.21
N PHE A 148 -6.79 14.92 -3.32
CA PHE A 148 -5.43 14.56 -3.71
C PHE A 148 -5.29 13.05 -4.00
N PRO A 149 -4.26 12.67 -4.78
CA PRO A 149 -3.76 11.31 -4.83
C PRO A 149 -3.82 10.51 -3.51
N LEU A 150 -4.26 9.26 -3.56
CA LEU A 150 -4.13 8.32 -2.44
C LEU A 150 -2.67 7.98 -2.13
N ILE A 151 -1.75 8.12 -3.08
CA ILE A 151 -0.32 7.90 -2.84
C ILE A 151 0.24 8.77 -1.71
N ILE A 152 -0.31 9.96 -1.51
CA ILE A 152 0.04 10.83 -0.36
C ILE A 152 -0.35 10.16 0.95
N ASN A 153 -1.56 9.61 1.02
CA ASN A 153 -2.07 8.95 2.23
C ASN A 153 -1.27 7.69 2.55
N ILE A 154 -0.81 6.96 1.53
CA ILE A 154 0.08 5.80 1.69
C ILE A 154 1.39 6.22 2.32
N PHE A 155 2.06 7.23 1.77
CA PHE A 155 3.34 7.70 2.30
C PHE A 155 3.19 8.29 3.70
N LYS A 156 2.13 9.03 3.98
CA LYS A 156 1.80 9.50 5.32
C LYS A 156 1.68 8.33 6.31
N ARG A 157 1.00 7.24 5.94
CA ARG A 157 0.86 6.05 6.78
C ARG A 157 2.18 5.30 6.96
N LEU A 158 2.96 5.17 5.88
CA LEU A 158 4.30 4.57 5.89
C LEU A 158 5.23 5.29 6.87
N PHE A 159 5.36 6.60 6.76
CA PHE A 159 6.24 7.37 7.65
C PHE A 159 5.73 7.38 9.08
N LYS A 160 4.41 7.46 9.29
CA LYS A 160 3.82 7.34 10.64
C LYS A 160 4.17 6.00 11.28
N TYR A 161 4.13 4.93 10.50
CA TYR A 161 4.51 3.61 10.98
C TYR A 161 6.01 3.51 11.27
N ILE A 162 6.87 4.12 10.47
CA ILE A 162 8.32 4.18 10.74
C ILE A 162 8.62 4.94 12.03
N THR A 163 7.98 6.08 12.26
CA THR A 163 8.10 6.82 13.54
C THR A 163 7.64 5.97 14.70
N HIS A 164 6.51 5.27 14.56
CA HIS A 164 6.03 4.34 15.58
C HIS A 164 7.04 3.21 15.84
N LEU A 165 7.62 2.60 14.81
CA LEU A 165 8.65 1.57 14.95
C LEU A 165 9.89 2.12 15.68
N ASN A 166 10.26 3.38 15.48
CA ASN A 166 11.34 4.01 16.24
C ASN A 166 10.99 4.21 17.72
N SER A 167 9.73 4.51 18.05
CA SER A 167 9.29 4.75 19.45
C SER A 167 9.06 3.47 20.26
N LEU A 168 9.03 2.30 19.63
CA LEU A 168 8.85 1.02 20.33
C LEU A 168 10.04 0.68 21.23
N SER A 169 9.79 -0.12 22.27
CA SER A 169 10.83 -0.65 23.15
C SER A 169 11.85 -1.48 22.37
N GLU A 170 13.10 -1.47 22.82
CA GLU A 170 14.17 -2.27 22.19
C GLU A 170 13.88 -3.77 22.25
N THR A 171 13.08 -4.25 23.20
CA THR A 171 12.67 -5.66 23.28
C THR A 171 11.59 -6.06 22.27
N ALA A 172 10.92 -5.10 21.63
CA ALA A 172 9.84 -5.40 20.71
C ALA A 172 10.38 -6.03 19.41
N ILE A 173 9.79 -7.17 19.00
CA ILE A 173 10.19 -7.89 17.78
C ILE A 173 10.12 -6.97 16.54
N ALA A 174 9.09 -6.12 16.46
CA ALA A 174 8.93 -5.18 15.36
C ALA A 174 10.07 -4.14 15.30
N LYS A 175 10.52 -3.63 16.47
CA LYS A 175 11.67 -2.73 16.57
C LYS A 175 12.94 -3.44 16.13
N GLN A 176 13.18 -4.66 16.61
CA GLN A 176 14.36 -5.46 16.24
C GLN A 176 14.41 -5.74 14.74
N ALA A 177 13.28 -6.15 14.13
CA ALA A 177 13.18 -6.35 12.68
C ALA A 177 13.46 -5.05 11.91
N PHE A 178 13.00 -3.92 12.41
CA PHE A 178 13.27 -2.61 11.82
C PHE A 178 14.74 -2.19 11.93
N LEU A 179 15.40 -2.44 13.07
CA LEU A 179 16.84 -2.22 13.24
C LEU A 179 17.67 -3.10 12.30
N ILE A 180 17.29 -4.37 12.12
CA ILE A 180 17.90 -5.24 11.10
C ILE A 180 17.75 -4.62 9.71
N SER A 181 16.57 -4.10 9.38
CA SER A 181 16.37 -3.41 8.10
C SER A 181 17.24 -2.16 7.94
N LYS A 182 17.49 -1.39 9.00
CA LYS A 182 18.43 -0.26 8.98
C LYS A 182 19.88 -0.72 8.77
N ASN A 183 20.31 -1.77 9.47
CA ASN A 183 21.65 -2.34 9.33
C ASN A 183 21.89 -2.92 7.92
N LEU A 184 20.87 -3.53 7.30
CA LEU A 184 20.96 -3.95 5.90
C LEU A 184 21.15 -2.76 4.94
N PHE A 185 20.50 -1.63 5.22
CA PHE A 185 20.65 -0.42 4.40
C PHE A 185 22.06 0.19 4.52
N THR A 186 22.64 0.23 5.73
CA THR A 186 24.03 0.73 5.90
C THR A 186 25.05 -0.14 5.17
N LYS A 187 24.76 -1.45 5.04
CA LYS A 187 25.54 -2.40 4.23
C LYS A 187 25.22 -2.37 2.73
N GLN A 188 24.52 -1.34 2.24
CA GLN A 188 24.11 -1.17 0.83
C GLN A 188 23.22 -2.29 0.27
N ASN A 189 22.54 -3.04 1.15
CA ASN A 189 21.56 -4.04 0.72
C ASN A 189 20.16 -3.41 0.60
N THR A 190 19.34 -3.98 -0.29
CA THR A 190 17.93 -3.61 -0.41
C THR A 190 17.18 -4.01 0.86
N SER A 191 16.55 -3.05 1.53
CA SER A 191 15.78 -3.29 2.75
C SER A 191 14.50 -2.44 2.75
N TYR A 192 13.59 -2.75 3.67
CA TYR A 192 12.36 -1.98 3.86
C TYR A 192 12.67 -0.51 4.18
N TYR A 193 13.58 -0.26 5.14
CA TYR A 193 14.06 1.08 5.49
C TYR A 193 14.67 1.79 4.28
N GLY A 194 15.52 1.10 3.49
CA GLY A 194 16.11 1.67 2.29
C GLY A 194 15.07 2.12 1.27
N LYS A 195 14.02 1.31 1.06
CA LYS A 195 12.90 1.70 0.19
C LYS A 195 12.11 2.91 0.68
N ALA A 196 11.92 3.04 1.99
CA ALA A 196 11.34 4.24 2.57
C ALA A 196 12.25 5.47 2.40
N MET A 197 13.58 5.32 2.55
CA MET A 197 14.53 6.41 2.27
C MET A 197 14.53 6.84 0.82
N ASP A 198 14.42 5.90 -0.13
CA ASP A 198 14.32 6.19 -1.56
C ASP A 198 13.08 7.08 -1.85
N ILE A 199 11.98 6.87 -1.13
CA ILE A 199 10.78 7.72 -1.21
C ILE A 199 11.10 9.13 -0.70
N LEU A 200 11.70 9.27 0.48
CA LEU A 200 12.03 10.58 1.07
C LEU A 200 12.95 11.40 0.16
N LYS A 201 14.00 10.77 -0.38
CA LYS A 201 14.92 11.40 -1.32
C LYS A 201 14.20 11.93 -2.57
N ALA A 202 13.22 11.17 -3.09
CA ALA A 202 12.47 11.59 -4.27
C ALA A 202 11.61 12.84 -4.04
N PHE A 203 11.31 13.18 -2.79
CA PHE A 203 10.59 14.39 -2.41
C PHE A 203 11.51 15.54 -1.97
N ASN A 204 12.85 15.39 -2.05
CA ASN A 204 13.84 16.35 -1.53
C ASN A 204 13.59 16.72 -0.05
N LEU A 205 13.07 15.78 0.74
CA LEU A 205 12.82 16.00 2.17
C LEU A 205 14.13 15.81 2.93
N ASN A 206 14.67 16.89 3.47
CA ASN A 206 15.79 16.87 4.42
C ASN A 206 15.23 16.83 5.85
N ALA A 207 14.54 15.77 6.20
CA ALA A 207 13.99 15.61 7.54
C ALA A 207 14.53 14.33 8.18
N GLU A 208 15.06 14.44 9.40
CA GLU A 208 15.08 13.31 10.32
C GLU A 208 13.61 12.85 10.49
N ILE A 209 13.35 11.53 10.41
CA ILE A 209 12.00 10.95 10.45
C ILE A 209 11.48 10.90 11.90
N THR A 210 11.54 12.05 12.54
CA THR A 210 11.12 12.29 13.92
C THR A 210 9.86 13.16 13.94
N ASP A 211 9.73 14.13 13.02
CA ASP A 211 8.54 15.00 12.93
C ASP A 211 7.65 14.71 11.71
N LEU A 212 6.44 14.24 11.99
CA LEU A 212 5.44 13.88 10.98
C LEU A 212 4.73 15.09 10.35
N GLU A 213 4.65 16.21 11.05
CA GLU A 213 3.94 17.41 10.60
C GLU A 213 4.71 18.17 9.51
N SER A 214 6.05 18.22 9.61
CA SER A 214 6.93 18.76 8.56
C SER A 214 6.83 17.92 7.29
N ILE A 215 6.94 16.60 7.40
CA ILE A 215 6.81 15.66 6.27
C ILE A 215 5.46 15.82 5.56
N THR A 216 4.34 16.01 6.28
CA THR A 216 3.04 16.20 5.62
C THR A 216 2.95 17.50 4.83
N THR A 217 3.51 18.59 5.34
CA THR A 217 3.49 19.90 4.68
C THR A 217 4.39 19.89 3.45
N GLU A 218 5.57 19.30 3.58
CA GLU A 218 6.56 19.17 2.52
C GLU A 218 6.18 18.10 1.47
N LEU A 219 5.38 17.07 1.79
CA LEU A 219 4.85 16.13 0.79
C LEU A 219 3.79 16.78 -0.11
N ILE A 220 3.02 17.73 0.43
CA ILE A 220 1.94 18.40 -0.30
C ILE A 220 2.53 19.45 -1.27
N GLN A 221 3.52 20.23 -0.84
CA GLN A 221 4.13 21.32 -1.65
C GLN A 221 4.57 20.91 -3.08
N PRO A 222 5.30 19.80 -3.32
CA PRO A 222 5.71 19.35 -4.65
C PRO A 222 4.54 18.90 -5.51
N ILE A 223 3.48 18.38 -4.89
CA ILE A 223 2.29 17.89 -5.59
C ILE A 223 1.45 19.08 -6.05
N THR A 224 1.29 20.10 -5.22
CA THR A 224 0.62 21.36 -5.60
C THR A 224 1.40 22.08 -6.70
N LYS A 225 2.74 22.09 -6.64
CA LYS A 225 3.61 22.72 -7.65
C LYS A 225 3.58 22.02 -9.02
N ARG A 226 3.17 20.75 -9.09
CA ARG A 226 2.99 20.00 -10.35
C ARG A 226 1.57 20.08 -10.92
N LEU A 227 0.63 20.66 -10.16
CA LEU A 227 -0.78 20.84 -10.55
C LEU A 227 -1.09 22.26 -11.04
N ASN A 228 -0.16 23.21 -10.82
CA ASN A 228 -0.15 24.54 -11.42
C ASN A 228 0.80 24.56 -12.63
#